data_AF-A0A0F8ZYD6-F1
#
_entry.id   AF-A0A0F8ZYD6-F1
#
_cell.length_a   1.000
_cell.length_b   1.000
_cell.length_c   1.000
_cell.angle_alpha   90.00
_cell.angle_beta   90.00
_cell.angle_gamma   90.00
#
_symmetry.space_group_name_H-M   'P 1'
#
loop_
_entity.id
_entity.type
_entity.pdbx_description
1 polymer ?
#
loop_
_entity_poly.entity_id
_entity_poly.type
_entity_poly.pdbx_seq_one_letter_code
_entity_poly.pdbx_strand_id
1 'polypeptide(L)'
;MGKWNNRYIHPKMAQGFNFPFAEAVAVAERRLARCERTLVDARAEVDRLRQHHLQLLTENQNNLHPVRALFRVDGGFASQENIAWLIEMGYDVDTKARSTGVRNGLIAALSPETVWQRVGGNATLTGWANSTADGYFTYPVDLALARYQIGKRVRHSVLVHFGDDDATADLDGWFHRYNGRQTIEAGIKEGKNVFQMHHLKVRSPQALLLQEHFACFAANFVRFAAFWLTEQQTLLPPFDTTSVKQMVQVCAHTSAWVKHVGDVWLLTFTEQSLYAGHSLRVGNGALQLPLPLFR
;
A
#
# COMPACT_ATOMS: atom_id res chain seq x y z
N MET A 1 6.91 28.45 108.92
CA MET A 1 6.86 29.27 107.68
C MET A 1 8.17 29.04 106.91
N GLY A 2 8.10 28.73 105.61
CA GLY A 2 9.28 28.73 104.71
C GLY A 2 9.48 27.44 103.92
N LYS A 3 8.83 27.35 102.75
CA LYS A 3 8.87 26.25 101.78
C LYS A 3 10.27 26.05 101.18
N TRP A 4 10.69 24.79 100.98
CA TRP A 4 11.85 24.42 100.18
C TRP A 4 11.45 23.59 98.96
N ASN A 5 12.06 23.97 97.84
CA ASN A 5 12.08 23.41 96.49
C ASN A 5 11.82 21.90 96.35
N ASN A 6 10.92 21.53 95.44
CA ASN A 6 11.01 20.26 94.73
C ASN A 6 11.16 20.53 93.22
N ARG A 7 12.17 19.90 92.64
CA ARG A 7 12.72 20.11 91.30
C ARG A 7 12.33 18.90 90.44
N TYR A 8 11.90 19.15 89.20
CA TYR A 8 11.87 18.25 88.03
C TYR A 8 11.05 16.95 88.11
N ILE A 9 10.01 16.82 87.25
CA ILE A 9 10.02 15.96 86.03
C ILE A 9 9.09 16.61 84.98
N HIS A 10 9.61 16.90 83.79
CA HIS A 10 8.85 17.35 82.61
C HIS A 10 8.30 16.13 81.84
N PRO A 11 7.03 16.10 81.41
CA PRO A 11 6.59 15.17 80.37
C PRO A 11 6.79 15.84 79.00
N LYS A 12 7.98 15.67 78.41
CA LYS A 12 8.21 15.85 76.97
C LYS A 12 8.66 14.52 76.38
N MET A 13 7.72 13.61 76.11
CA MET A 13 7.91 12.48 75.18
C MET A 13 6.55 11.96 74.72
N ALA A 14 5.97 12.60 73.70
CA ALA A 14 4.90 12.02 72.88
C ALA A 14 4.84 12.68 71.49
N GLN A 15 5.98 13.12 70.95
CA GLN A 15 6.06 13.64 69.58
C GLN A 15 7.37 13.17 68.94
N GLY A 16 7.25 12.17 68.06
CA GLY A 16 8.36 11.62 67.28
C GLY A 16 8.02 10.19 66.91
N PHE A 17 8.18 9.83 65.63
CA PHE A 17 7.89 8.53 64.99
C PHE A 17 6.53 8.34 64.31
N ASN A 18 6.09 9.24 63.41
CA ASN A 18 5.04 8.83 62.46
C ASN A 18 5.05 9.49 61.06
N PHE A 19 6.20 10.01 60.60
CA PHE A 19 6.27 10.76 59.33
C PHE A 19 6.76 10.01 58.06
N PRO A 20 7.64 8.99 58.09
CA PRO A 20 8.06 8.30 56.85
C PRO A 20 7.11 7.17 56.39
N PHE A 21 6.25 6.66 57.29
CA PHE A 21 5.37 5.53 56.97
C PHE A 21 4.12 5.97 56.19
N ALA A 22 3.51 7.10 56.56
CA ALA A 22 2.32 7.61 55.89
C ALA A 22 2.58 8.01 54.42
N GLU A 23 3.76 8.60 54.14
CA GLU A 23 4.16 8.95 52.78
C GLU A 23 4.48 7.71 51.94
N ALA A 24 5.17 6.72 52.52
CA ALA A 24 5.45 5.45 51.86
C ALA A 24 4.16 4.66 51.54
N VAL A 25 3.18 4.65 52.46
CA VAL A 25 1.86 4.04 52.25
C VAL A 25 1.10 4.76 51.13
N ALA A 26 1.06 6.10 51.13
CA ALA A 26 0.40 6.86 50.07
C ALA A 26 1.03 6.64 48.68
N VAL A 27 2.36 6.48 48.60
CA VAL A 27 3.05 6.12 47.35
C VAL A 27 2.71 4.69 46.92
N ALA A 28 2.64 3.75 47.85
CA ALA A 28 2.26 2.37 47.56
C ALA A 28 0.81 2.26 47.07
N GLU A 29 -0.13 2.97 47.70
CA GLU A 29 -1.54 3.04 47.28
C GLU A 29 -1.69 3.64 45.88
N ARG A 30 -0.97 4.71 45.56
CA ARG A 30 -0.96 5.30 44.21
C ARG A 30 -0.39 4.35 43.16
N ARG A 31 0.62 3.56 43.51
CA ARG A 31 1.18 2.52 42.63
C ARG A 31 0.18 1.38 42.42
N LEU A 32 -0.46 0.90 43.50
CA LEU A 32 -1.50 -0.12 43.42
C LEU A 32 -2.66 0.34 42.52
N ALA A 33 -3.21 1.52 42.75
CA ALA A 33 -4.29 2.08 41.93
C ALA A 33 -3.89 2.31 40.46
N ARG A 34 -2.60 2.51 40.16
CA ARG A 34 -2.10 2.53 38.77
C ARG A 34 -2.07 1.12 38.19
N CYS A 35 -1.51 0.16 38.91
CA CYS A 35 -1.46 -1.23 38.48
C CYS A 35 -2.86 -1.81 38.26
N GLU A 36 -3.82 -1.52 39.14
CA GLU A 36 -5.21 -1.96 39.01
C GLU A 36 -5.86 -1.39 37.76
N ARG A 37 -5.69 -0.09 37.46
CA ARG A 37 -6.19 0.50 36.22
C ARG A 37 -5.56 -0.13 34.98
N THR A 38 -4.23 -0.28 34.97
CA THR A 38 -3.53 -0.95 33.87
C THR A 38 -4.01 -2.38 33.67
N LEU A 39 -4.32 -3.11 34.75
CA LEU A 39 -4.86 -4.46 34.68
C LEU A 39 -6.29 -4.47 34.11
N VAL A 40 -7.14 -3.53 34.49
CA VAL A 40 -8.49 -3.37 33.92
C VAL A 40 -8.41 -3.06 32.43
N ASP A 41 -7.56 -2.11 32.03
CA ASP A 41 -7.39 -1.71 30.63
C ASP A 41 -6.85 -2.88 29.79
N ALA A 42 -5.81 -3.58 30.30
CA ALA A 42 -5.26 -4.75 29.64
C ALA A 42 -6.27 -5.89 29.53
N ARG A 43 -7.13 -6.08 30.53
CA ARG A 43 -8.17 -7.09 30.49
C ARG A 43 -9.22 -6.78 29.43
N ALA A 44 -9.69 -5.54 29.39
CA ALA A 44 -10.63 -5.08 28.37
C ALA A 44 -10.06 -5.25 26.96
N GLU A 45 -8.77 -4.94 26.79
CA GLU A 45 -8.07 -5.10 25.51
C GLU A 45 -7.95 -6.58 25.08
N VAL A 46 -7.59 -7.47 26.01
CA VAL A 46 -7.56 -8.92 25.73
C VAL A 46 -8.94 -9.43 25.31
N ASP A 47 -10.00 -9.01 25.99
CA ASP A 47 -11.36 -9.45 25.68
C ASP A 47 -11.82 -8.90 24.32
N ARG A 48 -11.44 -7.65 23.97
CA ARG A 48 -11.65 -7.07 22.63
C ARG A 48 -10.92 -7.85 21.54
N LEU A 49 -9.65 -8.16 21.74
CA LEU A 49 -8.83 -8.91 20.77
C LEU A 49 -9.34 -10.34 20.57
N ARG A 50 -9.85 -10.99 21.63
CA ARG A 50 -10.49 -12.31 21.52
C ARG A 50 -11.76 -12.25 20.68
N GLN A 51 -12.61 -11.24 20.89
CA GLN A 51 -13.81 -11.06 20.07
C GLN A 51 -13.46 -10.83 18.60
N HIS A 52 -12.47 -9.97 18.33
CA HIS A 52 -11.96 -9.73 16.97
C HIS A 52 -11.43 -11.00 16.32
N HIS A 53 -10.63 -11.79 17.05
CA HIS A 53 -10.11 -13.06 16.54
C HIS A 53 -11.23 -14.06 16.20
N LEU A 54 -12.24 -14.19 17.05
CA LEU A 54 -13.40 -15.05 16.77
C LEU A 54 -14.19 -14.58 15.55
N GLN A 55 -14.31 -13.27 15.35
CA GLN A 55 -14.91 -12.69 14.15
C GLN A 55 -14.12 -13.10 12.90
N LEU A 56 -12.80 -12.88 12.88
CA LEU A 56 -11.95 -13.25 11.75
C LEU A 56 -12.03 -14.76 11.43
N LEU A 57 -12.05 -15.63 12.44
CA LEU A 57 -12.24 -17.07 12.24
C LEU A 57 -13.59 -17.40 11.59
N THR A 58 -14.66 -16.72 12.02
CA THR A 58 -16.00 -16.91 11.48
C THR A 58 -16.09 -16.41 10.03
N GLU A 59 -15.49 -15.26 9.73
CA GLU A 59 -15.42 -14.71 8.37
C GLU A 59 -14.64 -15.64 7.44
N ASN A 60 -13.50 -16.16 7.90
CA ASN A 60 -12.69 -17.12 7.14
C ASN A 60 -13.45 -18.43 6.85
N GLN A 61 -14.21 -18.95 7.82
CA GLN A 61 -15.05 -20.14 7.62
C GLN A 61 -16.17 -19.91 6.59
N ASN A 62 -16.72 -18.69 6.52
CA ASN A 62 -17.80 -18.33 5.61
C ASN A 62 -17.31 -17.88 4.23
N ASN A 63 -16.01 -17.62 4.06
CA ASN A 63 -15.41 -17.23 2.79
C ASN A 63 -15.00 -18.46 1.96
N LEU A 64 -15.96 -19.02 1.21
CA LEU A 64 -15.74 -20.24 0.41
C LEU A 64 -14.75 -20.07 -0.76
N HIS A 65 -14.50 -18.84 -1.18
CA HIS A 65 -13.70 -18.51 -2.36
C HIS A 65 -12.74 -17.35 -2.08
N PRO A 66 -11.75 -17.53 -1.19
CA PRO A 66 -10.83 -16.46 -0.86
C PRO A 66 -10.01 -16.06 -2.10
N VAL A 67 -9.94 -14.76 -2.36
CA VAL A 67 -9.12 -14.21 -3.43
C VAL A 67 -7.72 -13.97 -2.89
N ARG A 68 -6.72 -14.61 -3.49
CA ARG A 68 -5.31 -14.27 -3.22
C ARG A 68 -4.94 -13.01 -4.01
N ALA A 69 -4.48 -11.99 -3.29
CA ALA A 69 -4.08 -10.72 -3.89
C ALA A 69 -2.88 -10.13 -3.13
N LEU A 70 -1.98 -9.52 -3.90
CA LEU A 70 -0.88 -8.69 -3.40
C LEU A 70 -1.27 -7.22 -3.54
N PHE A 71 -1.38 -6.53 -2.41
CA PHE A 71 -1.66 -5.11 -2.34
C PHE A 71 -0.38 -4.28 -2.34
N ARG A 72 -0.13 -3.56 -3.45
CA ARG A 72 0.99 -2.63 -3.59
C ARG A 72 0.54 -1.23 -3.23
N VAL A 73 0.74 -0.86 -1.97
CA VAL A 73 0.16 0.36 -1.41
C VAL A 73 1.21 1.46 -1.33
N ASP A 74 0.85 2.67 -1.75
CA ASP A 74 1.75 3.82 -1.56
C ASP A 74 1.89 4.19 -0.08
N GLY A 75 3.04 4.75 0.30
CA GLY A 75 3.30 5.16 1.68
C GLY A 75 2.24 6.11 2.23
N GLY A 76 1.59 6.93 1.39
CA GLY A 76 0.47 7.79 1.82
C GLY A 76 -0.74 7.05 2.42
N PHE A 77 -0.90 5.75 2.13
CA PHE A 77 -2.00 4.91 2.59
C PHE A 77 -1.55 3.79 3.56
N ALA A 78 -0.26 3.70 3.86
CA ALA A 78 0.36 2.64 4.65
C ALA A 78 0.45 3.01 6.15
N SER A 79 -0.70 3.16 6.83
CA SER A 79 -0.67 3.37 8.28
C SER A 79 -0.51 2.01 8.96
N GLN A 80 -0.17 1.97 10.25
CA GLN A 80 -0.06 0.70 10.97
C GLN A 80 -1.39 -0.05 10.93
N GLU A 81 -2.49 0.67 11.13
CA GLU A 81 -3.84 0.13 11.15
C GLU A 81 -4.23 -0.42 9.77
N ASN A 82 -3.92 0.30 8.69
CA ASN A 82 -4.21 -0.18 7.34
C ASN A 82 -3.38 -1.41 6.96
N ILE A 83 -2.12 -1.48 7.39
CA ILE A 83 -1.26 -2.65 7.14
C ILE A 83 -1.79 -3.85 7.94
N ALA A 84 -2.04 -3.67 9.24
CA ALA A 84 -2.59 -4.71 10.11
C ALA A 84 -3.94 -5.23 9.57
N TRP A 85 -4.81 -4.33 9.12
CA TRP A 85 -6.09 -4.70 8.53
C TRP A 85 -5.92 -5.53 7.25
N LEU A 86 -5.04 -5.15 6.33
CA LEU A 86 -4.79 -5.95 5.11
C LEU A 86 -4.24 -7.35 5.44
N ILE A 87 -3.36 -7.44 6.44
CA ILE A 87 -2.83 -8.72 6.94
C ILE A 87 -3.95 -9.58 7.52
N GLU A 88 -4.82 -9.00 8.36
CA GLU A 88 -5.96 -9.70 8.97
C GLU A 88 -6.99 -10.17 7.93
N MET A 89 -7.15 -9.42 6.84
CA MET A 89 -7.96 -9.82 5.68
C MET A 89 -7.31 -10.94 4.84
N GLY A 90 -6.11 -11.39 5.19
CA GLY A 90 -5.40 -12.50 4.54
C GLY A 90 -4.68 -12.14 3.25
N TYR A 91 -4.33 -10.85 3.07
CA TYR A 91 -3.66 -10.38 1.87
C TYR A 91 -2.16 -10.20 2.05
N ASP A 92 -1.44 -10.41 0.95
CA ASP A 92 -0.02 -10.06 0.86
C ASP A 92 0.10 -8.54 0.63
N VAL A 93 1.10 -7.90 1.23
CA VAL A 93 1.26 -6.44 1.25
C VAL A 93 2.67 -6.06 0.86
N ASP A 94 2.79 -5.16 -0.12
CA ASP A 94 4.03 -4.46 -0.46
C ASP A 94 3.82 -2.96 -0.29
N THR A 95 4.57 -2.32 0.59
CA THR A 95 4.39 -0.89 0.84
C THR A 95 5.65 -0.16 1.30
N LYS A 96 5.50 1.14 1.63
CA LYS A 96 6.52 1.97 2.27
C LYS A 96 6.09 2.37 3.66
N ALA A 97 6.97 2.22 4.65
CA ALA A 97 6.69 2.71 6.00
C ALA A 97 6.63 4.25 6.01
N ARG A 98 5.63 4.81 6.69
CA ARG A 98 5.51 6.26 6.92
C ARG A 98 6.41 6.78 8.05
N SER A 99 6.73 5.92 9.01
CA SER A 99 7.39 6.33 10.25
C SER A 99 8.86 6.65 10.05
N THR A 100 9.24 7.85 10.45
CA THR A 100 10.65 8.25 10.59
C THR A 100 11.35 7.47 11.68
N GLY A 101 10.63 7.02 12.72
CA GLY A 101 11.15 6.20 13.81
C GLY A 101 11.67 4.86 13.31
N VAL A 102 10.85 4.13 12.53
CA VAL A 102 11.25 2.85 11.91
C VAL A 102 12.49 3.05 11.04
N ARG A 103 12.47 4.08 10.18
CA ARG A 103 13.63 4.39 9.31
C ARG A 103 14.89 4.68 10.12
N ASN A 104 14.79 5.50 11.16
CA ASN A 104 15.94 5.88 11.97
C ASN A 104 16.46 4.70 12.79
N GLY A 105 15.57 3.83 13.29
CA GLY A 105 15.93 2.58 13.97
C GLY A 105 16.70 1.64 13.04
N LEU A 106 16.23 1.43 11.81
CA LEU A 106 16.95 0.63 10.82
C LEU A 106 18.30 1.23 10.43
N ILE A 107 18.41 2.58 10.35
CA ILE A 107 19.70 3.25 10.12
C ILE A 107 20.65 3.02 11.30
N ALA A 108 20.15 3.10 12.54
CA ALA A 108 20.94 2.87 13.75
C ALA A 108 21.39 1.40 13.88
N ALA A 109 20.64 0.46 13.29
CA ALA A 109 20.98 -0.96 13.27
C ALA A 109 22.03 -1.34 12.19
N LEU A 110 22.46 -0.39 11.34
CA LEU A 110 23.49 -0.65 10.32
C LEU A 110 24.86 -0.86 10.97
N SER A 111 25.58 -1.87 10.49
CA SER A 111 26.99 -2.11 10.81
C SER A 111 27.88 -1.92 9.57
N PRO A 112 29.21 -1.77 9.73
CA PRO A 112 30.15 -1.73 8.61
C PRO A 112 30.08 -2.95 7.69
N GLU A 113 29.65 -4.10 8.22
CA GLU A 113 29.50 -5.38 7.51
C GLU A 113 28.15 -5.51 6.79
N THR A 114 27.25 -4.52 6.92
CA THR A 114 25.93 -4.59 6.30
C THR A 114 26.05 -4.66 4.79
N VAL A 115 25.52 -5.76 4.24
CA VAL A 115 25.53 -6.02 2.80
C VAL A 115 24.43 -5.21 2.13
N TRP A 116 24.81 -4.43 1.12
CA TRP A 116 23.88 -3.67 0.29
C TRP A 116 23.76 -4.32 -1.08
N GLN A 117 22.55 -4.74 -1.45
CA GLN A 117 22.23 -5.22 -2.78
C GLN A 117 21.86 -4.04 -3.68
N ARG A 118 22.43 -3.98 -4.89
CA ARG A 118 21.99 -3.02 -5.91
C ARG A 118 20.73 -3.57 -6.58
N VAL A 119 19.66 -2.76 -6.60
CA VAL A 119 18.33 -3.17 -7.13
C VAL A 119 17.80 -2.22 -8.20
N GLY A 120 18.65 -1.30 -8.66
CA GLY A 120 18.25 -0.28 -9.62
C GLY A 120 19.40 0.64 -9.99
N GLY A 121 19.13 1.55 -10.93
CA GLY A 121 20.13 2.49 -11.44
C GLY A 121 20.80 3.31 -10.34
N ASN A 122 20.00 3.78 -9.37
CA ASN A 122 20.43 4.65 -8.27
C ASN A 122 19.99 4.15 -6.87
N ALA A 123 19.59 2.89 -6.72
CA ALA A 123 19.04 2.34 -5.49
C ALA A 123 19.81 1.10 -5.00
N THR A 124 20.05 1.05 -3.69
CA THR A 124 20.57 -0.14 -3.00
C THR A 124 19.71 -0.46 -1.78
N LEU A 125 19.50 -1.74 -1.46
CA LEU A 125 18.68 -2.21 -0.35
C LEU A 125 19.48 -3.12 0.59
N THR A 126 19.04 -3.16 1.84
CA THR A 126 19.39 -4.19 2.84
C THR A 126 18.11 -4.56 3.58
N GLY A 127 17.97 -5.82 3.98
CA GLY A 127 16.73 -6.39 4.50
C GLY A 127 16.84 -6.95 5.93
N TRP A 128 15.71 -6.99 6.62
CA TRP A 128 15.49 -7.67 7.90
C TRP A 128 14.18 -8.45 7.80
N ALA A 129 14.26 -9.76 8.00
CA ALA A 129 13.08 -10.62 7.99
C ALA A 129 12.35 -10.57 9.33
N ASN A 130 11.03 -10.81 9.31
CA ASN A 130 10.23 -11.13 10.49
C ASN A 130 10.42 -10.15 11.67
N SER A 131 10.31 -8.83 11.42
CA SER A 131 10.53 -7.78 12.39
C SER A 131 9.25 -7.01 12.73
N THR A 132 9.09 -6.60 13.98
CA THR A 132 8.03 -5.68 14.41
C THR A 132 8.51 -4.23 14.50
N ALA A 133 9.78 -3.94 14.17
CA ALA A 133 10.43 -2.64 14.35
C ALA A 133 10.16 -2.02 15.73
N ASP A 134 10.60 -2.71 16.79
CA ASP A 134 10.41 -2.32 18.20
C ASP A 134 8.94 -2.12 18.59
N GLY A 135 8.06 -2.98 18.06
CA GLY A 135 6.62 -2.95 18.33
C GLY A 135 5.86 -1.88 17.54
N TYR A 136 6.47 -1.25 16.54
CA TYR A 136 5.76 -0.34 15.63
C TYR A 136 4.75 -1.08 14.74
N PHE A 137 5.05 -2.30 14.30
CA PHE A 137 4.09 -3.13 13.55
C PHE A 137 3.43 -4.15 14.46
N THR A 138 2.11 -4.28 14.37
CA THR A 138 1.31 -5.25 15.12
C THR A 138 1.71 -6.69 14.81
N TYR A 139 1.95 -6.97 13.54
CA TYR A 139 2.40 -8.27 13.05
C TYR A 139 3.86 -8.17 12.59
N PRO A 140 4.65 -9.24 12.75
CA PRO A 140 5.98 -9.29 12.14
C PRO A 140 5.89 -9.13 10.62
N VAL A 141 6.76 -8.29 10.08
CA VAL A 141 6.85 -7.97 8.65
C VAL A 141 8.30 -8.01 8.21
N ASP A 142 8.53 -8.21 6.92
CA ASP A 142 9.84 -8.01 6.32
C ASP A 142 10.06 -6.53 6.05
N LEU A 143 11.27 -6.05 6.37
CA LEU A 143 11.64 -4.65 6.23
C LEU A 143 12.87 -4.53 5.34
N ALA A 144 12.87 -3.60 4.40
CA ALA A 144 14.08 -3.24 3.66
C ALA A 144 14.35 -1.74 3.73
N LEU A 145 15.58 -1.39 4.14
CA LEU A 145 16.04 -0.01 4.06
C LEU A 145 16.58 0.24 2.65
N ALA A 146 15.85 1.05 1.90
CA ALA A 146 16.27 1.50 0.57
C ALA A 146 17.06 2.80 0.67
N ARG A 147 18.24 2.81 0.06
CA ARG A 147 19.14 3.95 -0.08
C ARG A 147 19.18 4.40 -1.53
N TYR A 148 18.74 5.63 -1.79
CA TYR A 148 18.71 6.24 -3.11
C TYR A 148 19.79 7.32 -3.24
N GLN A 149 20.59 7.22 -4.30
CA GLN A 149 21.51 8.28 -4.70
C GLN A 149 20.78 9.30 -5.59
N ILE A 150 20.71 10.54 -5.15
CA ILE A 150 20.09 11.66 -5.87
C ILE A 150 21.14 12.77 -6.03
N GLY A 151 21.90 12.70 -7.12
CA GLY A 151 23.06 13.57 -7.34
C GLY A 151 24.09 13.38 -6.23
N LYS A 152 24.33 14.43 -5.43
CA LYS A 152 25.24 14.38 -4.26
C LYS A 152 24.54 14.01 -2.94
N ARG A 153 23.22 13.83 -2.93
CA ARG A 153 22.43 13.57 -1.72
C ARG A 153 22.01 12.11 -1.66
N VAL A 154 21.92 11.59 -0.45
CA VAL A 154 21.38 10.26 -0.16
C VAL A 154 20.01 10.42 0.49
N ARG A 155 19.02 9.67 0.01
CA ARG A 155 17.70 9.58 0.64
C ARG A 155 17.42 8.15 1.05
N HIS A 156 16.85 7.97 2.25
CA HIS A 156 16.43 6.67 2.75
C HIS A 156 14.90 6.54 2.74
N SER A 157 14.41 5.35 2.42
CA SER A 157 13.02 4.94 2.66
C SER A 157 12.98 3.51 3.17
N VAL A 158 11.90 3.11 3.83
CA VAL A 158 11.72 1.74 4.30
C VAL A 158 10.62 1.08 3.47
N LEU A 159 10.94 -0.01 2.80
CA LEU A 159 9.96 -0.92 2.22
C LEU A 159 9.48 -1.89 3.30
N VAL A 160 8.20 -2.24 3.22
CA VAL A 160 7.54 -3.19 4.13
C VAL A 160 6.87 -4.25 3.30
N HIS A 161 7.10 -5.51 3.66
CA HIS A 161 6.52 -6.66 3.00
C HIS A 161 5.86 -7.58 4.03
N PHE A 162 4.72 -8.13 3.66
CA PHE A 162 4.08 -9.24 4.36
C PHE A 162 3.52 -10.18 3.31
N GLY A 163 3.86 -11.47 3.39
CA GLY A 163 3.42 -12.47 2.44
C GLY A 163 4.13 -13.80 2.65
N ASP A 164 3.80 -14.77 1.83
CA ASP A 164 4.41 -16.11 1.87
C ASP A 164 5.79 -16.16 1.17
N ASP A 165 6.17 -15.12 0.41
CA ASP A 165 7.45 -15.04 -0.27
C ASP A 165 8.59 -14.57 0.64
N ASP A 166 9.76 -15.18 0.51
CA ASP A 166 10.99 -14.69 1.15
C ASP A 166 11.50 -13.45 0.42
N ALA A 167 10.89 -12.30 0.71
CA ALA A 167 11.24 -11.03 0.10
C ALA A 167 12.66 -10.59 0.46
N THR A 168 13.20 -11.04 1.60
CA THR A 168 14.56 -10.69 2.03
C THR A 168 15.65 -11.45 1.29
N ALA A 169 15.35 -12.65 0.76
CA ALA A 169 16.25 -13.39 -0.12
C ALA A 169 16.35 -12.79 -1.53
N ASP A 170 15.32 -12.06 -2.00
CA ASP A 170 15.28 -11.42 -3.32
C ASP A 170 14.89 -9.93 -3.22
N LEU A 171 15.84 -9.10 -2.77
CA LEU A 171 15.62 -7.65 -2.63
C LEU A 171 15.41 -6.94 -3.98
N ASP A 172 15.93 -7.49 -5.08
CA ASP A 172 15.76 -6.93 -6.43
C ASP A 172 14.33 -7.16 -6.92
N GLY A 173 13.86 -8.40 -6.85
CA GLY A 173 12.49 -8.76 -7.16
C GLY A 173 11.50 -8.00 -6.27
N TRP A 174 11.74 -7.91 -4.97
CA TRP A 174 10.90 -7.12 -4.06
C TRP A 174 10.84 -5.64 -4.46
N PHE A 175 11.99 -5.02 -4.75
CA PHE A 175 12.05 -3.62 -5.20
C PHE A 175 11.22 -3.42 -6.48
N HIS A 176 11.36 -4.30 -7.47
CA HIS A 176 10.62 -4.22 -8.72
C HIS A 176 9.12 -4.51 -8.55
N ARG A 177 8.75 -5.50 -7.72
CA ARG A 177 7.35 -5.80 -7.36
C ARG A 177 6.66 -4.57 -6.78
N TYR A 178 7.24 -3.96 -5.75
CA TYR A 178 6.70 -2.73 -5.15
C TYR A 178 6.61 -1.58 -6.16
N ASN A 179 7.66 -1.36 -6.97
CA ASN A 179 7.65 -0.30 -7.99
C ASN A 179 6.62 -0.54 -9.11
N GLY A 180 6.10 -1.75 -9.27
CA GLY A 180 4.96 -2.04 -10.13
C GLY A 180 3.70 -1.21 -9.82
N ARG A 181 3.62 -0.55 -8.64
CA ARG A 181 2.58 0.45 -8.34
C ARG A 181 2.54 1.61 -9.35
N GLN A 182 3.65 1.89 -10.04
CA GLN A 182 3.73 2.94 -11.07
C GLN A 182 2.74 2.69 -12.23
N THR A 183 2.28 1.45 -12.43
CA THR A 183 1.21 1.13 -13.39
C THR A 183 -0.07 1.92 -13.10
N ILE A 184 -0.45 2.12 -11.84
CA ILE A 184 -1.61 2.95 -11.46
C ILE A 184 -1.32 4.44 -11.69
N GLU A 185 -0.10 4.90 -11.48
CA GLU A 185 0.27 6.30 -11.75
C GLU A 185 0.23 6.61 -13.26
N ALA A 186 0.73 5.71 -14.10
CA ALA A 186 0.55 5.76 -15.55
C ALA A 186 -0.95 5.70 -15.91
N GLY A 187 -1.67 4.78 -15.26
CA GLY A 187 -3.11 4.71 -15.05
C GLY A 187 -3.80 6.08 -15.14
N ILE A 188 -3.57 6.83 -14.08
CA ILE A 188 -4.14 8.15 -13.81
C ILE A 188 -3.68 9.19 -14.84
N LYS A 189 -2.41 9.17 -15.24
CA LYS A 189 -1.87 10.13 -16.21
C LYS A 189 -2.53 9.99 -17.58
N GLU A 190 -2.79 8.77 -18.04
CA GLU A 190 -3.50 8.53 -19.29
C GLU A 190 -4.98 8.88 -19.17
N GLY A 191 -5.64 8.54 -18.06
CA GLY A 191 -7.03 8.97 -17.82
C GLY A 191 -7.19 10.48 -17.96
N LYS A 192 -6.25 11.25 -17.39
CA LYS A 192 -6.22 12.71 -17.53
C LYS A 192 -5.94 13.14 -18.97
N ASN A 193 -4.82 12.72 -19.56
CA ASN A 193 -4.31 13.32 -20.80
C ASN A 193 -4.80 12.67 -22.11
N VAL A 194 -5.19 11.40 -22.07
CA VAL A 194 -5.65 10.63 -23.25
C VAL A 194 -7.17 10.61 -23.29
N PHE A 195 -7.80 10.23 -22.19
CA PHE A 195 -9.27 10.10 -22.08
C PHE A 195 -9.97 11.39 -21.64
N GLN A 196 -9.22 12.49 -21.45
CA GLN A 196 -9.74 13.83 -21.16
C GLN A 196 -10.67 13.88 -19.94
N MET A 197 -10.41 13.06 -18.90
CA MET A 197 -11.26 12.98 -17.69
C MET A 197 -11.42 14.30 -16.91
N HIS A 198 -10.63 15.32 -17.23
CA HIS A 198 -10.68 16.64 -16.58
C HIS A 198 -11.46 17.69 -17.40
N HIS A 199 -11.87 17.38 -18.62
CA HIS A 199 -12.69 18.27 -19.47
C HIS A 199 -14.14 17.78 -19.55
N LEU A 200 -14.79 17.77 -18.39
CA LEU A 200 -16.18 17.32 -18.25
C LEU A 200 -17.11 18.32 -18.96
N LYS A 201 -17.86 17.84 -19.96
CA LYS A 201 -18.79 18.68 -20.77
C LYS A 201 -20.20 18.70 -20.18
N VAL A 202 -20.45 17.93 -19.14
CA VAL A 202 -21.74 17.80 -18.44
C VAL A 202 -21.67 18.45 -17.07
N ARG A 203 -22.81 18.90 -16.54
CA ARG A 203 -22.87 19.61 -15.24
C ARG A 203 -23.76 18.95 -14.19
N SER A 204 -24.60 17.97 -14.56
CA SER A 204 -25.42 17.27 -13.57
C SER A 204 -24.57 16.23 -12.82
N PRO A 205 -24.78 16.05 -11.51
CA PRO A 205 -24.03 15.07 -10.71
C PRO A 205 -24.08 13.65 -11.29
N GLN A 206 -25.24 13.22 -11.79
CA GLN A 206 -25.44 11.89 -12.36
C GLN A 206 -24.68 11.71 -13.67
N ALA A 207 -24.65 12.74 -14.52
CA ALA A 207 -23.90 12.68 -15.77
C ALA A 207 -22.39 12.73 -15.52
N LEU A 208 -21.94 13.48 -14.51
CA LEU A 208 -20.53 13.51 -14.09
C LEU A 208 -20.09 12.11 -13.61
N LEU A 209 -20.90 11.47 -12.76
CA LEU A 209 -20.64 10.11 -12.28
C LEU A 209 -20.59 9.11 -13.44
N LEU A 210 -21.54 9.19 -14.37
CA LEU A 210 -21.59 8.33 -15.55
C LEU A 210 -20.35 8.54 -16.44
N GLN A 211 -19.97 9.81 -16.68
CA GLN A 211 -18.79 10.15 -17.47
C GLN A 211 -17.50 9.63 -16.80
N GLU A 212 -17.36 9.74 -15.48
CA GLU A 212 -16.22 9.18 -14.74
C GLU A 212 -16.15 7.65 -14.89
N HIS A 213 -17.26 6.94 -14.69
CA HIS A 213 -17.30 5.49 -14.83
C HIS A 213 -16.94 5.03 -16.25
N PHE A 214 -17.51 5.66 -17.28
CA PHE A 214 -17.19 5.31 -18.67
C PHE A 214 -15.75 5.64 -19.04
N ALA A 215 -15.20 6.77 -18.58
CA ALA A 215 -13.81 7.11 -18.87
C ALA A 215 -12.83 6.17 -18.15
N CYS A 216 -13.12 5.78 -16.90
CA CYS A 216 -12.37 4.73 -16.19
C CYS A 216 -12.45 3.39 -16.92
N PHE A 217 -13.65 2.98 -17.34
CA PHE A 217 -13.84 1.74 -18.09
C PHE A 217 -13.05 1.78 -19.41
N ALA A 218 -13.20 2.83 -20.20
CA ALA A 218 -12.53 2.98 -21.48
C ALA A 218 -11.00 2.95 -21.32
N ALA A 219 -10.45 3.61 -20.31
CA ALA A 219 -9.02 3.60 -20.04
C ALA A 219 -8.48 2.20 -19.72
N ASN A 220 -9.21 1.43 -18.92
CA ASN A 220 -8.81 0.05 -18.60
C ASN A 220 -9.02 -0.91 -19.78
N PHE A 221 -10.16 -0.79 -20.48
CA PHE A 221 -10.46 -1.61 -21.63
C PHE A 221 -9.46 -1.41 -22.76
N VAL A 222 -9.07 -0.17 -23.06
CA VAL A 222 -8.07 0.09 -24.10
C VAL A 222 -6.71 -0.49 -23.72
N ARG A 223 -6.27 -0.41 -22.46
CA ARG A 223 -5.02 -1.06 -22.03
C ARG A 223 -5.06 -2.56 -22.24
N PHE A 224 -6.14 -3.19 -21.79
CA PHE A 224 -6.37 -4.61 -21.98
C PHE A 224 -6.36 -4.98 -23.47
N ALA A 225 -7.12 -4.25 -24.30
CA ALA A 225 -7.22 -4.48 -25.73
C ALA A 225 -5.90 -4.23 -26.46
N ALA A 226 -5.12 -3.22 -26.06
CA ALA A 226 -3.80 -2.90 -26.61
C ALA A 226 -2.79 -4.02 -26.33
N PHE A 227 -2.78 -4.53 -25.10
CA PHE A 227 -1.95 -5.68 -24.74
C PHE A 227 -2.35 -6.92 -25.53
N TRP A 228 -3.64 -7.28 -25.52
CA TRP A 228 -4.16 -8.40 -26.30
C TRP A 228 -3.83 -8.27 -27.79
N LEU A 229 -4.06 -7.09 -28.38
CA LEU A 229 -3.77 -6.83 -29.79
C LEU A 229 -2.28 -7.03 -30.10
N THR A 230 -1.39 -6.57 -29.21
CA THR A 230 0.05 -6.77 -29.37
C THR A 230 0.41 -8.25 -29.45
N GLU A 231 -0.20 -9.09 -28.60
CA GLU A 231 -0.01 -10.55 -28.63
C GLU A 231 -0.56 -11.22 -29.89
N GLN A 232 -1.57 -10.63 -30.54
CA GLN A 232 -2.12 -11.15 -31.78
C GLN A 232 -1.29 -10.81 -33.02
N GLN A 233 -0.31 -9.89 -32.94
CA GLN A 233 0.45 -9.47 -34.10
C GLN A 233 1.56 -10.48 -34.44
N THR A 234 1.58 -10.95 -35.69
CA THR A 234 2.69 -11.79 -36.20
C THR A 234 3.88 -10.97 -36.67
N LEU A 235 3.64 -9.72 -37.06
CA LEU A 235 4.64 -8.74 -37.45
C LEU A 235 4.49 -7.51 -36.58
N LEU A 236 5.61 -6.95 -36.13
CA LEU A 236 5.59 -5.71 -35.38
C LEU A 236 5.02 -4.58 -36.25
N PRO A 237 3.91 -3.94 -35.84
CA PRO A 237 3.41 -2.78 -36.55
C PRO A 237 4.41 -1.62 -36.46
N PRO A 238 4.34 -0.62 -37.36
CA PRO A 238 5.28 0.51 -37.38
C PRO A 238 5.03 1.53 -36.25
N PHE A 239 4.21 1.16 -35.27
CA PHE A 239 3.85 1.96 -34.12
C PHE A 239 3.80 1.09 -32.87
N ASP A 240 3.91 1.74 -31.72
CA ASP A 240 3.88 1.05 -30.44
C ASP A 240 2.42 0.73 -30.07
N THR A 241 2.01 -0.53 -30.25
CA THR A 241 0.69 -1.01 -29.84
C THR A 241 0.51 -1.06 -28.34
N THR A 242 1.58 -0.98 -27.55
CA THR A 242 1.49 -0.88 -26.09
C THR A 242 1.24 0.56 -25.62
N SER A 243 1.43 1.54 -26.49
CA SER A 243 1.16 2.96 -26.22
C SER A 243 -0.33 3.27 -26.37
N VAL A 244 -1.04 3.35 -25.24
CA VAL A 244 -2.45 3.77 -25.18
C VAL A 244 -2.68 5.11 -25.87
N LYS A 245 -1.75 6.06 -25.71
CA LYS A 245 -1.83 7.36 -26.39
C LYS A 245 -1.82 7.19 -27.90
N GLN A 246 -0.93 6.37 -28.44
CA GLN A 246 -0.83 6.16 -29.88
C GLN A 246 -2.08 5.44 -30.42
N MET A 247 -2.55 4.42 -29.70
CA MET A 247 -3.77 3.69 -30.06
C MET A 247 -5.02 4.59 -30.10
N VAL A 248 -5.20 5.46 -29.10
CA VAL A 248 -6.42 6.28 -28.98
C VAL A 248 -6.33 7.58 -29.78
N GLN A 249 -5.22 8.32 -29.70
CA GLN A 249 -5.14 9.66 -30.29
C GLN A 249 -4.70 9.64 -31.76
N VAL A 250 -4.05 8.56 -32.21
CA VAL A 250 -3.56 8.43 -33.58
C VAL A 250 -4.30 7.32 -34.33
N CYS A 251 -4.18 6.07 -33.90
CA CYS A 251 -4.70 4.93 -34.65
C CYS A 251 -6.24 4.96 -34.77
N ALA A 252 -6.96 5.23 -33.68
CA ALA A 252 -8.42 5.32 -33.71
C ALA A 252 -8.96 6.50 -34.54
N HIS A 253 -8.14 7.52 -34.82
CA HIS A 253 -8.48 8.64 -35.68
C HIS A 253 -7.94 8.49 -37.12
N THR A 254 -7.35 7.33 -37.43
CA THR A 254 -6.82 7.03 -38.75
C THR A 254 -7.78 6.13 -39.50
N SER A 255 -8.14 6.51 -40.73
CA SER A 255 -9.03 5.69 -41.56
C SER A 255 -8.41 4.32 -41.87
N ALA A 256 -9.24 3.28 -41.81
CA ALA A 256 -8.82 1.93 -42.13
C ALA A 256 -9.95 1.11 -42.77
N TRP A 257 -9.57 0.14 -43.60
CA TRP A 257 -10.43 -0.90 -44.10
C TRP A 257 -10.47 -2.07 -43.13
N VAL A 258 -11.67 -2.55 -42.81
CA VAL A 258 -11.84 -3.79 -42.05
C VAL A 258 -12.25 -4.88 -43.02
N LYS A 259 -11.45 -5.95 -43.09
CA LYS A 259 -11.69 -7.09 -43.99
C LYS A 259 -11.64 -8.38 -43.19
N HIS A 260 -12.55 -9.30 -43.50
CA HIS A 260 -12.49 -10.67 -42.98
C HIS A 260 -11.65 -11.51 -43.93
N VAL A 261 -10.60 -12.17 -43.42
CA VAL A 261 -9.69 -13.01 -44.21
C VAL A 261 -9.47 -14.34 -43.48
N GLY A 262 -10.07 -15.41 -43.99
CA GLY A 262 -10.08 -16.70 -43.31
C GLY A 262 -10.82 -16.58 -41.97
N ASP A 263 -10.15 -16.93 -40.88
CA ASP A 263 -10.71 -16.88 -39.52
C ASP A 263 -10.46 -15.56 -38.79
N VAL A 264 -9.81 -14.57 -39.42
CA VAL A 264 -9.41 -13.33 -38.74
C VAL A 264 -9.96 -12.07 -39.39
N TRP A 265 -9.98 -11.02 -38.57
CA TRP A 265 -10.22 -9.66 -39.02
C TRP A 265 -8.89 -8.94 -39.23
N LEU A 266 -8.77 -8.30 -40.39
CA LEU A 266 -7.64 -7.47 -40.74
C LEU A 266 -8.10 -6.02 -40.82
N LEU A 267 -7.53 -5.16 -39.98
CA LEU A 267 -7.69 -3.71 -40.07
C LEU A 267 -6.48 -3.16 -40.83
N THR A 268 -6.68 -2.63 -42.03
CA THR A 268 -5.61 -2.10 -42.88
C THR A 268 -5.78 -0.61 -43.07
N PHE A 269 -4.79 0.18 -42.67
CA PHE A 269 -4.87 1.64 -42.77
C PHE A 269 -4.89 2.10 -44.23
N THR A 270 -5.69 3.14 -44.52
CA THR A 270 -5.90 3.62 -45.88
C THR A 270 -4.66 4.33 -46.43
N GLU A 271 -4.61 4.46 -47.75
CA GLU A 271 -3.47 5.03 -48.50
C GLU A 271 -3.14 6.49 -48.12
N GLN A 272 -4.10 7.24 -47.59
CA GLN A 272 -3.92 8.63 -47.17
C GLN A 272 -3.52 8.77 -45.69
N SER A 273 -3.21 7.66 -45.02
CA SER A 273 -2.82 7.66 -43.62
C SER A 273 -1.30 7.60 -43.39
N LEU A 274 -0.90 7.99 -42.18
CA LEU A 274 0.45 7.86 -41.64
C LEU A 274 0.97 6.40 -41.62
N TYR A 275 0.05 5.43 -41.67
CA TYR A 275 0.32 4.00 -41.57
C TYR A 275 -0.14 3.25 -42.82
N ALA A 276 -0.24 3.93 -43.96
CA ALA A 276 -0.73 3.39 -45.22
C ALA A 276 -0.13 2.01 -45.53
N GLY A 277 -0.99 1.05 -45.84
CA GLY A 277 -0.60 -0.32 -46.20
C GLY A 277 -0.23 -1.22 -45.02
N HIS A 278 -0.10 -0.70 -43.80
CA HIS A 278 0.07 -1.52 -42.62
C HIS A 278 -1.27 -2.08 -42.12
N SER A 279 -1.21 -3.28 -41.56
CA SER A 279 -2.39 -3.99 -41.08
C SER A 279 -2.22 -4.47 -39.64
N LEU A 280 -3.31 -4.39 -38.89
CA LEU A 280 -3.45 -5.02 -37.58
C LEU A 280 -4.29 -6.28 -37.71
N ARG A 281 -3.77 -7.39 -37.20
CA ARG A 281 -4.51 -8.65 -37.07
C ARG A 281 -5.31 -8.60 -35.77
N VAL A 282 -6.62 -8.56 -35.91
CA VAL A 282 -7.57 -8.69 -34.81
C VAL A 282 -8.08 -10.13 -34.95
N GLY A 283 -7.79 -11.01 -33.99
CA GLY A 283 -8.05 -12.46 -34.11
C GLY A 283 -9.53 -12.84 -34.33
N ASN A 284 -9.96 -13.99 -33.84
CA ASN A 284 -11.35 -14.45 -33.97
C ASN A 284 -12.25 -13.69 -32.98
N GLY A 285 -12.41 -12.37 -33.18
CA GLY A 285 -13.23 -11.52 -32.33
C GLY A 285 -14.70 -11.60 -32.70
N ALA A 286 -15.58 -11.60 -31.70
CA ALA A 286 -17.02 -11.38 -31.92
C ALA A 286 -17.22 -9.96 -32.47
N LEU A 287 -17.79 -9.85 -33.67
CA LEU A 287 -18.16 -8.57 -34.26
C LEU A 287 -19.49 -8.12 -33.65
N GLN A 288 -19.52 -6.97 -32.97
CA GLN A 288 -20.78 -6.31 -32.69
C GLN A 288 -21.25 -5.62 -33.98
N LEU A 289 -22.20 -6.25 -34.66
CA LEU A 289 -22.91 -5.65 -35.79
C LEU A 289 -23.54 -4.31 -35.35
N PRO A 290 -23.77 -3.38 -36.29
CA PRO A 290 -24.45 -2.12 -35.99
C PRO A 290 -25.69 -2.40 -35.15
N LEU A 291 -25.73 -1.86 -33.93
CA LEU A 291 -26.95 -1.90 -33.14
C LEU A 291 -28.05 -1.24 -33.97
N PRO A 292 -29.25 -1.84 -34.09
CA PRO A 292 -30.37 -1.22 -34.78
C PRO A 292 -30.86 -0.06 -33.93
N LEU A 293 -30.12 1.04 -33.90
CA LEU A 293 -30.44 2.22 -33.11
C LEU A 293 -31.41 3.15 -33.84
N PHE A 294 -31.61 2.97 -35.15
CA PHE A 294 -32.67 3.61 -35.90
C PHE A 294 -33.12 2.68 -37.03
N ARG A 295 -34.36 2.18 -36.92
CA ARG A 295 -35.17 1.80 -38.09
C ARG A 295 -36.21 2.89 -38.29
#